data_AF-A0A1F9VEU8-F1
#
_entry.id   AF-A0A1F9VEU8-F1
#
_cell.length_a   1.000
_cell.length_b   1.000
_cell.length_c   1.000
_cell.angle_alpha   90.00
_cell.angle_beta   90.00
_cell.angle_gamma   90.00
#
_symmetry.space_group_name_H-M   'P 1'
#
loop_
_entity.id
_entity.type
_entity.pdbx_description
1 polymer ?
#
loop_
_entity_poly.entity_id
_entity_poly.type
_entity_poly.pdbx_seq_one_letter_code
_entity_poly.pdbx_strand_id
1 'polypeptide(L)'
;MGPHDIELRIEDNLFYDHGQMAQAHTALNVITIERRSAESVMWDGVFHEVLEIIKRLYDLKLDHSELTVIACQMHQFWAQNLAGEAEVDRP
;
A
#
# COMPACT_ATOMS: atom_id res chain seq x y z
N MET A 1 8.58 11.48 -11.32
CA MET A 1 8.40 10.03 -11.18
C MET A 1 9.36 9.33 -12.12
N GLY A 2 10.27 8.53 -11.58
CA GLY A 2 11.10 7.61 -12.34
C GLY A 2 10.27 6.47 -12.94
N PRO A 3 10.86 5.65 -13.82
CA PRO A 3 10.17 4.54 -14.51
C PRO A 3 9.69 3.41 -13.57
N HIS A 4 9.98 3.49 -12.27
CA HIS A 4 9.63 2.49 -11.26
C HIS A 4 8.79 3.06 -10.11
N ASP A 5 8.44 4.35 -10.18
CA ASP A 5 7.67 4.99 -9.11
C ASP A 5 6.20 4.60 -9.27
N ILE A 6 5.63 4.01 -8.22
CA ILE A 6 4.21 3.70 -8.13
C ILE A 6 3.58 4.66 -7.14
N GLU A 7 2.56 5.38 -7.59
CA GLU A 7 1.76 6.24 -6.72
C GLU A 7 0.70 5.42 -6.00
N LEU A 8 0.60 5.56 -4.68
CA LEU A 8 -0.51 5.01 -3.91
C LEU A 8 -1.55 6.12 -3.66
N ARG A 9 -2.78 5.92 -4.13
CA ARG A 9 -3.90 6.84 -3.90
C ARG A 9 -4.96 6.20 -3.03
N ILE A 10 -5.38 6.93 -1.99
CA ILE A 10 -6.49 6.53 -1.12
C ILE A 10 -7.67 7.44 -1.48
N GLU A 11 -8.69 6.86 -2.10
CA GLU A 11 -9.84 7.60 -2.64
C GLU A 11 -11.16 7.06 -2.07
N ASP A 12 -12.19 7.89 -2.11
CA ASP A 12 -13.52 7.59 -1.59
C ASP A 12 -14.44 7.06 -2.69
N ASN A 13 -15.40 6.18 -2.32
CA ASN A 13 -16.43 5.64 -3.21
C ASN A 13 -15.90 4.85 -4.40
N LEU A 14 -14.74 4.19 -4.25
CA LEU A 14 -14.27 3.23 -5.23
C LEU A 14 -15.02 1.91 -5.07
N PHE A 15 -15.55 1.38 -6.16
CA PHE A 15 -16.19 0.07 -6.20
C PHE A 15 -15.28 -0.88 -6.98
N TYR A 16 -14.65 -1.81 -6.27
CA TYR A 16 -13.84 -2.86 -6.90
C TYR A 16 -14.66 -4.14 -7.03
N ASP A 17 -14.34 -4.94 -8.06
CA ASP A 17 -14.94 -6.25 -8.22
C ASP A 17 -14.53 -7.19 -7.06
N HIS A 18 -15.50 -7.99 -6.60
CA HIS A 18 -15.41 -9.09 -5.64
C HIS A 18 -14.23 -9.05 -4.64
N GLY A 19 -14.42 -8.34 -3.52
CA GLY A 19 -13.57 -8.49 -2.33
C GLY A 19 -12.15 -7.93 -2.45
N GLN A 20 -11.82 -7.28 -3.56
CA GLN A 20 -10.56 -6.57 -3.70
C GLN A 20 -10.63 -5.19 -3.03
N MET A 21 -9.57 -4.82 -2.33
CA MET A 21 -9.43 -3.53 -1.65
C MET A 21 -8.62 -2.50 -2.48
N ALA A 22 -7.92 -2.97 -3.52
CA ALA A 22 -6.98 -2.17 -4.29
C ALA A 22 -7.00 -2.56 -5.78
N GLN A 23 -6.71 -1.59 -6.65
CA GLN A 23 -6.63 -1.79 -8.10
C GLN A 23 -5.43 -1.07 -8.70
N ALA A 24 -4.78 -1.71 -9.68
CA ALA A 24 -3.65 -1.15 -10.41
C ALA A 24 -4.09 -0.49 -11.73
N HIS A 25 -3.67 0.76 -11.93
CA HIS A 25 -3.77 1.51 -13.19
C HIS A 25 -2.39 1.56 -13.83
N THR A 26 -2.02 0.50 -14.54
CA THR A 26 -0.65 0.30 -15.07
C THR A 26 -0.21 1.38 -16.05
N ALA A 27 -1.12 1.97 -16.82
CA ALA A 27 -0.81 3.09 -17.71
C ALA A 27 -0.41 4.38 -16.97
N LEU A 28 -0.83 4.52 -15.71
CA LEU A 28 -0.57 5.70 -14.88
C LEU A 28 0.46 5.42 -13.78
N ASN A 29 0.91 4.17 -13.62
CA ASN A 29 1.67 3.70 -12.45
C ASN A 29 1.02 4.08 -11.12
N VAL A 30 -0.31 3.97 -11.04
CA VAL A 30 -1.09 4.28 -9.82
C VAL A 30 -1.72 3.01 -9.27
N ILE A 31 -1.65 2.81 -7.96
CA ILE A 31 -2.50 1.86 -7.24
C ILE A 31 -3.51 2.69 -6.44
N THR A 32 -4.79 2.47 -6.69
CA THR A 32 -5.87 3.08 -5.90
C THR A 32 -6.34 2.10 -4.85
N ILE A 33 -6.69 2.62 -3.67
CA ILE A 33 -7.27 1.90 -2.54
C ILE A 33 -8.50 2.67 -2.07
N GLU A 34 -9.58 1.95 -1.76
CA GLU A 34 -10.79 2.57 -1.22
C GLU A 34 -10.59 2.92 0.26
N ARG A 35 -10.95 4.16 0.63
CA ARG A 35 -10.70 4.70 1.97
C ARG A 35 -11.34 3.88 3.09
N ARG A 36 -12.64 3.56 3.00
CA ARG A 36 -13.35 2.78 4.04
C ARG A 36 -12.70 1.41 4.28
N SER A 37 -12.16 0.81 3.23
CA SER A 37 -11.50 -0.48 3.23
C SER A 37 -10.15 -0.35 3.90
N ALA A 38 -9.36 0.67 3.51
CA ALA A 38 -8.11 1.03 4.18
C ALA A 38 -8.29 1.36 5.67
N GLU A 39 -9.41 2.00 6.05
CA GLU A 39 -9.77 2.29 7.45
C GLU A 39 -10.27 1.06 8.22
N SER A 40 -10.84 0.08 7.51
CA SER A 40 -11.33 -1.16 8.11
C SER A 40 -10.24 -2.20 8.38
N VAL A 41 -9.08 -2.06 7.73
CA VAL A 41 -7.90 -2.90 7.94
C VAL A 41 -6.80 -2.11 8.65
N MET A 42 -5.89 -2.81 9.30
CA MET A 42 -4.64 -2.20 9.76
C MET A 42 -3.74 -1.91 8.53
N TRP A 43 -2.81 -0.94 8.65
CA TRP A 43 -1.95 -0.51 7.54
C TRP A 43 -1.07 -1.61 6.95
N ASP A 44 -0.73 -2.63 7.73
CA ASP A 44 -0.10 -3.87 7.25
C ASP A 44 -0.96 -4.58 6.20
N GLY A 45 -2.28 -4.65 6.38
CA GLY A 45 -3.21 -5.18 5.37
C GLY A 45 -3.19 -4.34 4.08
N VAL A 46 -3.10 -3.01 4.21
CA VAL A 46 -2.97 -2.10 3.06
C VAL A 46 -1.67 -2.38 2.30
N PHE A 47 -0.53 -2.48 2.98
CA PHE A 47 0.75 -2.78 2.34
C PHE A 47 0.77 -4.17 1.71
N HIS A 48 0.17 -5.17 2.36
CA HIS A 48 0.08 -6.52 1.81
C HIS A 48 -0.58 -6.51 0.42
N GLU A 49 -1.67 -5.76 0.28
CA GLU A 49 -2.43 -5.69 -0.97
C GLU A 49 -1.69 -4.93 -2.07
N VAL A 50 -1.00 -3.85 -1.70
CA VAL A 50 -0.08 -3.15 -2.60
C VAL A 50 1.01 -4.10 -3.09
N LEU A 51 1.61 -4.89 -2.19
CA LEU A 51 2.68 -5.81 -2.54
C LEU A 51 2.19 -6.98 -3.41
N GLU A 52 0.98 -7.53 -3.17
CA GLU A 52 0.37 -8.53 -4.05
C GLU A 52 0.13 -7.98 -5.47
N ILE A 53 -0.21 -6.69 -5.59
CA ILE A 53 -0.31 -6.03 -6.89
C ILE A 53 1.07 -5.91 -7.54
N ILE A 54 2.07 -5.37 -6.82
CA ILE A 54 3.43 -5.20 -7.35
C ILE A 54 4.02 -6.54 -7.78
N LYS A 55 3.87 -7.57 -6.95
CA LYS A 55 4.28 -8.95 -7.25
C LYS A 55 3.69 -9.43 -8.57
N ARG A 56 2.40 -9.20 -8.83
CA ARG A 56 1.73 -9.57 -10.10
C ARG A 56 2.24 -8.74 -11.28
N LEU A 57 2.49 -7.45 -11.09
CA LEU A 57 2.97 -6.56 -12.16
C LEU A 57 4.39 -6.88 -12.61
N TYR A 58 5.27 -7.31 -11.70
CA TYR A 58 6.68 -7.56 -11.96
C TYR A 58 7.06 -9.05 -11.95
N ASP A 59 6.08 -9.96 -11.89
CA ASP A 59 6.27 -11.42 -11.81
C ASP A 59 7.25 -11.83 -10.69
N LEU A 60 7.10 -11.22 -9.51
CA LEU A 60 7.97 -11.50 -8.37
C LEU A 60 7.61 -12.86 -7.76
N LYS A 61 8.64 -13.64 -7.42
CA LYS A 61 8.47 -14.95 -6.75
C LYS A 61 8.50 -14.79 -5.23
N LEU A 62 7.48 -14.10 -4.70
CA LEU A 62 7.27 -13.94 -3.27
C LEU A 62 6.01 -14.71 -2.85
N ASP A 63 6.12 -15.50 -1.79
CA ASP A 63 4.98 -16.17 -1.18
C ASP A 63 4.20 -15.25 -0.22
N HIS A 64 3.01 -15.69 0.19
CA HIS A 64 2.13 -14.90 1.06
C HIS A 64 2.78 -14.57 2.42
N SER A 65 3.62 -15.45 2.95
CA SER A 65 4.30 -15.24 4.23
C SER A 65 5.38 -14.18 4.11
N GLU A 66 6.14 -14.18 3.00
CA GLU A 66 7.14 -13.16 2.68
C GLU A 66 6.47 -11.79 2.52
N LEU A 67 5.35 -11.71 1.80
CA LEU A 67 4.59 -10.45 1.67
C LEU A 67 4.08 -9.92 3.00
N THR A 68 3.60 -10.80 3.87
CA THR A 68 3.15 -10.41 5.22
C THR A 68 4.29 -9.84 6.05
N VAL A 69 5.47 -10.45 5.99
CA VAL A 69 6.66 -9.95 6.71
C VAL A 69 7.06 -8.57 6.18
N ILE A 70 7.13 -8.40 4.86
CA ILE A 70 7.50 -7.12 4.23
C ILE A 70 6.46 -6.05 4.59
N ALA A 71 5.16 -6.37 4.51
CA ALA A 71 4.08 -5.46 4.87
C ALA A 71 4.17 -4.99 6.33
N CYS A 72 4.43 -5.90 7.26
CA CYS A 72 4.66 -5.57 8.67
C CYS A 72 5.87 -4.63 8.84
N GLN A 73 6.97 -4.91 8.16
CA GLN A 73 8.18 -4.09 8.22
C GLN A 73 7.96 -2.70 7.64
N MET A 74 7.24 -2.60 6.51
CA MET A 74 6.87 -1.31 5.91
C MET A 74 5.99 -0.49 6.85
N HIS A 75 5.00 -1.12 7.49
CA HIS A 75 4.16 -0.43 8.47
C HIS A 75 4.97 0.07 9.66
N GLN A 76 5.86 -0.76 10.24
CA GLN A 76 6.73 -0.33 11.33
C GLN A 76 7.64 0.82 10.93
N PHE A 77 8.26 0.73 9.76
CA PHE A 77 9.11 1.78 9.21
C PHE A 77 8.32 3.07 9.00
N TRP A 78 7.14 3.00 8.38
CA TRP A 78 6.28 4.14 8.16
C TRP A 78 5.86 4.79 9.49
N ALA A 79 5.41 4.00 10.46
CA ALA A 79 4.99 4.49 11.77
C ALA A 79 6.14 5.22 12.51
N GLN A 80 7.37 4.70 12.41
CA GLN A 80 8.56 5.32 13.00
C GLN A 80 8.93 6.64 12.30
N ASN A 81 8.85 6.70 10.97
CA ASN A 81 9.22 7.91 10.23
C ASN A 81 8.15 9.01 10.34
N LEU A 82 6.85 8.67 10.34
CA LEU A 82 5.80 9.64 10.64
C LEU A 82 5.84 10.14 12.09
N ALA A 83 6.17 9.25 13.05
CA ALA A 83 6.35 9.67 14.44
C ALA A 83 7.56 10.60 14.60
N GLY A 84 8.64 10.37 13.83
CA GLY A 84 9.80 11.25 13.77
C GLY A 84 9.48 12.62 13.17
N GLU A 85 8.64 12.70 12.15
CA GLU A 85 8.18 13.97 11.56
C GLU A 85 7.27 14.77 12.50
N ALA A 86 6.49 14.10 13.36
CA ALA A 86 5.65 14.76 14.36
C ALA A 86 6.42 15.31 15.58
N GLU A 87 7.65 14.87 15.84
CA GLU A 87 8.50 15.40 16.91
C GLU A 87 9.30 16.64 16.51
N VAL A 88 9.51 16.88 15.21
CA VAL A 88 10.27 18.05 14.70
C VAL A 88 9.46 19.35 14.77
N ASP A 89 8.15 19.26 14.99
CA ASP A 89 7.20 20.39 15.00
C ASP A 89 6.71 20.78 16.41
N ARG A 90 7.40 20.34 17.47
CA ARG A 90 7.15 20.85 18.82
C ARG A 90 8.00 22.11 19.08
N PRO A 91 7.39 23.26 19.42
CA PRO A 91 8.10 24.52 19.66
C PRO A 91 9.04 24.46 20.86
#